data_AF-A0A521C8M2-F1
#
_entry.id   AF-A0A521C8M2-F1
#
_cell.length_a   1.000
_cell.length_b   1.000
_cell.length_c   1.000
_cell.angle_alpha   90.00
_cell.angle_beta   90.00
_cell.angle_gamma   90.00
#
_symmetry.space_group_name_H-M   'P 1'
#
loop_
_entity.id
_entity.type
_entity.pdbx_description
1 polymer ?
#
loop_
_entity_poly.entity_id
_entity_poly.type
_entity_poly.pdbx_seq_one_letter_code
_entity_poly.pdbx_strand_id
1 'polypeptide(L)'
;MGWVDSYIVLMRWPVPHFHIAVAAGLFLGPMTQVLSPAIAAAQEIPPVPNVLNVQDNAAPEAAPPPEGEAAPDDSPAVPLDDPVTTPTEPSEPTAQARLREREDLDGLFAELAQPEGESWSRAETDILRIWSRSGSAAMDMLYKRGEAALDAGDTGSAIGHLTALTDHAPDFAGGWYLRGVAFYLEGDFGPAIADMAETLKLEPRHFGALTQLGVMFEELGDDKRAMDAYRASLKIHPHQQDAADAVTRLQEKNEGTDA
;
A
#
# COMPACT_ATOMS: atom_id res chain seq x y z
N MET A 1 0.21 7.19 57.14
CA MET A 1 -1.05 7.50 56.42
C MET A 1 -0.67 7.74 54.98
N GLY A 2 -0.86 6.71 54.15
CA GLY A 2 -0.56 6.74 52.72
C GLY A 2 -1.74 7.26 51.90
N TRP A 3 -1.54 7.20 50.58
CA TRP A 3 -2.45 7.53 49.47
C TRP A 3 -2.35 8.97 48.96
N VAL A 4 -1.46 9.15 47.97
CA VAL A 4 -1.54 10.22 46.98
C VAL A 4 -2.35 9.65 45.82
N ASP A 5 -3.58 10.13 45.66
CA ASP A 5 -4.36 9.91 44.43
C ASP A 5 -3.73 10.76 43.32
N SER A 6 -3.27 10.11 42.26
CA SER A 6 -2.99 10.77 40.98
C SER A 6 -3.69 9.96 39.91
N TYR A 7 -4.86 10.47 39.52
CA TYR A 7 -5.57 10.07 38.33
C TYR A 7 -4.65 10.27 37.11
N ILE A 8 -4.15 9.17 36.56
CA ILE A 8 -3.53 9.18 35.24
C ILE A 8 -4.64 9.41 34.22
N VAL A 9 -4.56 10.57 33.58
CA VAL A 9 -5.30 10.93 32.38
C VAL A 9 -5.03 9.86 31.31
N LEU A 10 -6.09 9.19 30.86
CA LEU A 10 -6.11 8.31 29.70
C LEU A 10 -5.62 9.09 28.48
N MET A 11 -4.36 8.87 28.13
CA MET A 11 -3.72 9.39 26.93
C MET A 11 -4.38 8.68 25.74
N ARG A 12 -5.14 9.44 24.98
CA ARG A 12 -5.70 9.11 23.68
C ARG A 12 -4.52 8.97 22.71
N TRP A 13 -4.26 7.75 22.23
CA TRP A 13 -3.09 7.44 21.40
C TRP A 13 -3.14 8.19 20.04
N PRO A 14 -2.03 8.83 19.62
CA PRO A 14 -1.89 9.37 18.28
C PRO A 14 -1.52 8.25 17.30
N VAL A 15 -2.14 8.29 16.13
CA VAL A 15 -1.80 7.66 14.82
C VAL A 15 -0.82 6.46 14.87
N PRO A 16 -1.27 5.23 14.55
CA PRO A 16 -0.36 4.10 14.45
C PRO A 16 0.62 4.34 13.29
N HIS A 17 1.90 4.45 13.62
CA HIS A 17 2.95 4.25 12.65
C HIS A 17 2.88 2.77 12.27
N PHE A 18 2.71 2.46 10.98
CA PHE A 18 2.81 1.08 10.47
C PHE A 18 4.27 0.63 10.54
N HIS A 19 4.78 0.43 11.75
CA HIS A 19 5.81 -0.56 11.97
C HIS A 19 5.08 -1.89 12.07
N ILE A 20 4.84 -2.54 10.93
CA ILE A 20 4.84 -4.00 10.94
C ILE A 20 6.26 -4.34 11.38
N ALA A 21 6.44 -4.58 12.67
CA ALA A 21 7.69 -5.05 13.21
C ALA A 21 7.98 -6.37 12.51
N VAL A 22 8.88 -6.34 11.52
CA VAL A 22 9.54 -7.53 11.00
C VAL A 22 10.31 -8.09 12.19
N ALA A 23 9.69 -9.02 12.90
CA ALA A 23 10.30 -9.76 13.98
C ALA A 23 11.33 -10.72 13.37
N ALA A 24 12.50 -10.17 13.04
CA ALA A 24 13.69 -10.94 12.73
C ALA A 24 14.09 -11.74 13.99
N GLY A 25 13.66 -13.00 14.03
CA GLY A 25 14.34 -14.12 14.68
C GLY A 25 14.41 -14.15 16.21
N LEU A 26 13.68 -15.09 16.83
CA LEU A 26 14.27 -16.05 17.77
C LEU A 26 13.28 -17.20 18.06
N PHE A 27 13.33 -18.27 17.27
CA PHE A 27 12.82 -19.59 17.67
C PHE A 27 13.96 -20.61 17.56
N LEU A 28 14.61 -20.86 18.70
CA LEU A 28 15.51 -21.98 18.92
C LEU A 28 14.67 -23.19 19.32
N GLY A 29 14.51 -24.16 18.41
CA GLY A 29 13.95 -25.48 18.71
C GLY A 29 13.92 -26.39 17.48
N PRO A 30 14.41 -27.64 17.56
CA PRO A 30 14.47 -28.52 16.40
C PRO A 30 13.08 -29.14 16.16
N MET A 31 12.36 -28.67 15.15
CA MET A 31 11.23 -29.42 14.59
C MET A 31 11.68 -30.13 13.32
N THR A 32 11.89 -31.43 13.45
CA THR A 32 11.94 -32.38 12.35
C THR A 32 10.54 -32.48 11.75
N GLN A 33 10.25 -31.66 10.74
CA GLN A 33 9.06 -31.78 9.90
C GLN A 33 9.48 -32.23 8.50
N VAL A 34 8.78 -33.25 8.04
CA VAL A 34 9.02 -33.98 6.79
C VAL A 34 8.78 -33.05 5.60
N LEU A 35 9.84 -32.76 4.84
CA LEU A 35 9.76 -32.05 3.56
C LEU A 35 8.89 -32.86 2.59
N SER A 36 7.69 -32.35 2.28
CA SER A 36 6.93 -32.79 1.12
C SER A 36 7.58 -32.22 -0.15
N PRO A 37 7.72 -33.00 -1.23
CA PRO A 37 8.28 -32.50 -2.49
C PRO A 37 7.17 -31.77 -3.25
N ALA A 38 7.08 -30.46 -3.06
CA ALA A 38 6.26 -29.58 -3.90
C ALA A 38 7.07 -28.35 -4.33
N ILE A 39 8.31 -28.57 -4.79
CA ILE A 39 9.02 -27.63 -5.66
C ILE A 39 8.88 -28.18 -7.07
N ALA A 40 7.79 -27.85 -7.77
CA ALA A 40 7.65 -28.01 -9.21
C ALA A 40 6.37 -27.35 -9.72
N ALA A 41 6.24 -26.04 -9.54
CA ALA A 41 5.44 -25.20 -10.42
C ALA A 41 6.12 -23.83 -10.48
N ALA A 42 7.17 -23.73 -11.29
CA ALA A 42 7.68 -22.46 -11.75
C ALA A 42 6.58 -21.83 -12.62
N GLN A 43 5.61 -21.17 -11.99
CA GLN A 43 4.92 -20.07 -12.63
C GLN A 43 5.94 -18.96 -12.74
N GLU A 44 6.24 -18.56 -13.97
CA GLU A 44 7.13 -17.45 -14.27
C GLU A 44 6.70 -16.26 -13.41
N ILE A 45 7.56 -15.85 -12.47
CA ILE A 45 7.40 -14.58 -11.78
C ILE A 45 7.30 -13.53 -12.90
N PRO A 46 6.13 -12.87 -13.08
CA PRO A 46 5.98 -11.92 -14.16
C PRO A 46 7.10 -10.89 -14.02
N PRO A 47 7.72 -10.44 -15.13
CA PRO A 47 8.71 -9.39 -15.05
C PRO A 47 8.07 -8.23 -14.30
N VAL A 48 8.58 -7.89 -13.12
CA VAL A 48 8.22 -6.63 -12.46
C VAL A 48 8.45 -5.59 -13.55
N PRO A 49 7.43 -4.77 -13.88
CA PRO A 49 7.62 -3.73 -14.88
C PRO A 49 8.89 -2.97 -14.52
N ASN A 50 9.59 -2.40 -15.50
CA ASN A 50 10.76 -1.57 -15.25
C ASN A 50 10.36 -0.24 -14.56
N VAL A 51 9.56 -0.30 -13.48
CA VAL A 51 9.17 0.79 -12.58
C VAL A 51 10.35 1.26 -11.73
N LEU A 52 11.45 0.49 -11.68
CA LEU A 52 12.72 0.92 -11.07
C LEU A 52 13.42 2.02 -11.89
N ASN A 53 13.00 2.27 -13.14
CA ASN A 53 13.46 3.41 -13.92
C ASN A 53 12.47 4.59 -13.77
N VAL A 54 12.48 5.22 -12.58
CA VAL A 54 11.58 6.33 -12.15
C VAL A 54 11.87 7.65 -12.90
N GLN A 55 12.16 7.63 -14.20
CA GLN A 55 12.47 8.86 -14.95
C GLN A 55 11.51 9.22 -16.08
N ASP A 56 10.68 8.34 -16.63
CA ASP A 56 10.03 8.65 -17.92
C ASP A 56 8.56 8.23 -18.09
N ASN A 57 7.72 8.21 -17.04
CA ASN A 57 6.29 7.92 -17.22
C ASN A 57 5.41 9.16 -17.05
N ALA A 58 5.26 9.89 -18.16
CA ALA A 58 4.13 10.78 -18.39
C ALA A 58 2.82 9.98 -18.29
N ALA A 59 1.79 10.58 -17.70
CA ALA A 59 0.48 9.98 -17.47
C ALA A 59 -0.15 9.44 -18.77
N PRO A 60 -0.92 8.33 -18.72
CA PRO A 60 -1.70 7.90 -19.87
C PRO A 60 -2.78 8.94 -20.22
N GLU A 61 -2.82 9.32 -21.49
CA GLU A 61 -3.78 10.23 -22.10
C GLU A 61 -5.20 9.70 -21.92
N ALA A 62 -6.07 10.50 -21.29
CA ALA A 62 -7.48 10.17 -21.07
C ALA A 62 -8.21 10.08 -22.42
N ALA A 63 -8.90 8.96 -22.65
CA ALA A 63 -9.77 8.79 -23.82
C ALA A 63 -10.88 9.85 -23.84
N PRO A 64 -11.26 10.38 -25.03
CA PRO A 64 -12.30 11.39 -25.14
C PRO A 64 -13.69 10.80 -24.85
N PRO A 65 -14.62 11.57 -24.24
CA PRO A 65 -15.97 11.10 -23.96
C PRO A 65 -16.80 10.97 -25.26
N PRO A 66 -17.76 10.03 -25.32
CA PRO A 66 -18.65 9.93 -26.48
C PRO A 66 -19.60 11.14 -26.53
N GLU A 67 -19.66 11.77 -27.71
CA GLU A 67 -20.61 12.83 -28.04
C GLU A 67 -22.03 12.28 -28.18
N GLY A 68 -23.00 13.10 -27.76
CA GLY A 68 -24.36 12.66 -27.40
C GLY A 68 -25.35 12.46 -28.54
N GLU A 69 -26.52 11.98 -28.15
CA GLU A 69 -27.74 12.10 -28.95
C GLU A 69 -28.95 12.24 -28.01
N ALA A 70 -29.80 13.22 -28.29
CA ALA A 70 -30.90 13.65 -27.46
C ALA A 70 -32.26 13.33 -28.09
N ALA A 71 -33.17 12.87 -27.21
CA ALA A 71 -34.64 13.04 -27.21
C ALA A 71 -35.49 12.18 -28.18
N PRO A 72 -36.82 12.11 -27.98
CA PRO A 72 -37.58 11.86 -26.74
C PRO A 72 -38.59 10.70 -26.94
N ASP A 73 -39.12 10.09 -25.87
CA ASP A 73 -40.36 9.32 -26.00
C ASP A 73 -41.31 9.59 -24.82
N ASP A 74 -42.57 9.73 -25.21
CA ASP A 74 -43.71 10.32 -24.53
C ASP A 74 -44.56 9.18 -23.96
N SER A 75 -44.73 9.13 -22.63
CA SER A 75 -45.75 8.27 -22.01
C SER A 75 -46.16 8.80 -20.63
N PRO A 76 -47.45 8.66 -20.27
CA PRO A 76 -48.12 9.56 -19.35
C PRO A 76 -47.89 9.22 -17.87
N ALA A 77 -47.95 10.26 -17.05
CA ALA A 77 -47.80 10.22 -15.61
C ALA A 77 -48.89 9.38 -14.92
N VAL A 78 -48.47 8.52 -14.00
CA VAL A 78 -49.30 7.97 -12.92
C VAL A 78 -48.77 8.55 -11.60
N PRO A 79 -49.53 9.36 -10.86
CA PRO A 79 -49.07 9.92 -9.59
C PRO A 79 -49.53 9.02 -8.43
N LEU A 80 -48.60 8.35 -7.74
CA LEU A 80 -48.85 7.85 -6.37
C LEU A 80 -47.58 7.92 -5.53
N ASP A 81 -47.78 8.48 -4.35
CA ASP A 81 -46.83 8.87 -3.31
C ASP A 81 -45.94 7.74 -2.77
N ASP A 82 -44.64 8.00 -2.75
CA ASP A 82 -43.71 7.80 -1.62
C ASP A 82 -42.35 8.40 -2.05
N PRO A 83 -41.66 9.24 -1.25
CA PRO A 83 -40.30 9.65 -1.58
C PRO A 83 -39.38 8.45 -1.33
N VAL A 84 -39.23 7.60 -2.34
CA VAL A 84 -38.06 6.73 -2.44
C VAL A 84 -36.87 7.68 -2.58
N THR A 85 -36.20 7.95 -1.46
CA THR A 85 -34.86 8.51 -1.50
C THR A 85 -34.00 7.45 -2.18
N THR A 86 -33.82 7.58 -3.49
CA THR A 86 -32.71 6.93 -4.19
C THR A 86 -31.47 7.23 -3.37
N PRO A 87 -30.74 6.23 -2.85
CA PRO A 87 -29.46 6.47 -2.22
C PRO A 87 -28.62 7.24 -3.23
N THR A 88 -28.24 8.47 -2.90
CA THR A 88 -27.30 9.25 -3.69
C THR A 88 -26.07 8.39 -3.91
N GLU A 89 -25.85 7.96 -5.16
CA GLU A 89 -24.63 7.23 -5.49
C GLU A 89 -23.43 8.09 -5.07
N PRO A 90 -22.37 7.51 -4.48
CA PRO A 90 -21.16 8.26 -4.17
C PRO A 90 -20.65 8.91 -5.45
N SER A 91 -20.75 10.24 -5.54
CA SER A 91 -20.28 10.99 -6.70
C SER A 91 -18.75 10.85 -6.80
N GLU A 92 -18.26 10.39 -7.95
CA GLU A 92 -16.84 10.27 -8.22
C GLU A 92 -16.07 11.58 -7.91
N PRO A 93 -14.81 11.50 -7.44
CA PRO A 93 -13.99 12.69 -7.26
C PRO A 93 -13.80 13.42 -8.59
N THR A 94 -14.23 14.68 -8.63
CA THR A 94 -14.09 15.54 -9.81
C THR A 94 -12.64 15.58 -10.31
N ALA A 95 -12.43 15.75 -11.63
CA ALA A 95 -11.09 15.89 -12.20
C ALA A 95 -10.26 16.98 -11.49
N GLN A 96 -10.92 18.06 -11.05
CA GLN A 96 -10.27 19.14 -10.32
C GLN A 96 -9.86 18.75 -8.89
N ALA A 97 -10.64 17.89 -8.21
CA ALA A 97 -10.27 17.36 -6.90
C ALA A 97 -9.05 16.43 -7.01
N ARG A 98 -9.02 15.56 -8.02
CA ARG A 98 -7.87 14.68 -8.29
C ARG A 98 -6.61 15.46 -8.64
N LEU A 99 -6.73 16.56 -9.39
CA LEU A 99 -5.59 17.44 -9.69
C LEU A 99 -5.04 18.11 -8.43
N ARG A 100 -5.92 18.66 -7.57
CA ARG A 100 -5.49 19.26 -6.29
C ARG A 100 -4.81 18.24 -5.39
N GLU A 101 -5.37 17.04 -5.28
CA GLU A 101 -4.78 15.97 -4.47
C GLU A 101 -3.39 15.54 -5.00
N ARG A 102 -3.20 15.53 -6.32
CA ARG A 102 -1.88 15.31 -6.93
C ARG A 102 -0.90 16.46 -6.65
N GLU A 103 -1.35 17.70 -6.80
CA GLU A 103 -0.54 18.89 -6.47
C GLU A 103 -0.14 18.89 -4.98
N ASP A 104 -1.07 18.50 -4.10
CA ASP A 104 -0.82 18.32 -2.67
C ASP A 104 0.21 17.21 -2.42
N LEU A 105 0.10 16.05 -3.11
CA LEU A 105 1.07 14.95 -3.01
C LEU A 105 2.48 15.36 -3.47
N ASP A 106 2.60 16.10 -4.58
CA ASP A 106 3.90 16.54 -5.09
C ASP A 106 4.65 17.43 -4.09
N GLY A 107 3.92 18.33 -3.43
CA GLY A 107 4.47 19.15 -2.34
C GLY A 107 4.89 18.33 -1.13
N LEU A 108 4.06 17.36 -0.72
CA LEU A 108 4.37 16.47 0.39
C LEU A 108 5.60 15.60 0.10
N PHE A 109 5.77 15.10 -1.13
CA PHE A 109 6.97 14.37 -1.52
C PHE A 109 8.23 15.24 -1.52
N ALA A 110 8.12 16.50 -1.93
CA ALA A 110 9.24 17.43 -1.84
C ALA A 110 9.63 17.71 -0.38
N GLU A 111 8.68 17.77 0.54
CA GLU A 111 8.92 17.89 1.99
C GLU A 111 9.51 16.60 2.58
N LEU A 112 8.99 15.43 2.16
CA LEU A 112 9.46 14.11 2.58
C LEU A 112 10.93 13.87 2.22
N ALA A 113 11.36 14.34 1.05
CA ALA A 113 12.71 14.17 0.55
C ALA A 113 13.76 15.11 1.19
N GLN A 114 13.35 16.06 2.05
CA GLN A 114 14.28 16.99 2.68
C GLN A 114 15.19 16.25 3.67
N PRO A 115 16.53 16.35 3.56
CA PRO A 115 17.45 15.56 4.37
C PRO A 115 17.56 16.02 5.83
N GLU A 116 17.11 17.24 6.14
CA GLU A 116 17.24 17.87 7.45
C GLU A 116 15.86 18.34 7.94
N GLY A 117 15.66 18.32 9.26
CA GLY A 117 14.41 18.73 9.91
C GLY A 117 13.50 17.56 10.25
N GLU A 118 12.39 17.86 10.94
CA GLU A 118 11.35 16.90 11.33
C GLU A 118 10.06 17.06 10.51
N SER A 119 10.06 17.98 9.53
CA SER A 119 8.92 18.27 8.65
C SER A 119 8.53 17.05 7.80
N TRP A 120 9.50 16.24 7.39
CA TRP A 120 9.27 15.02 6.62
C TRP A 120 8.29 14.05 7.30
N SER A 121 8.28 13.94 8.64
CA SER A 121 7.38 13.03 9.37
C SER A 121 5.92 13.46 9.27
N ARG A 122 5.68 14.78 9.26
CA ARG A 122 4.34 15.32 8.98
C ARG A 122 3.94 15.01 7.54
N ALA A 123 4.85 15.23 6.59
CA ALA A 123 4.59 14.98 5.18
C ALA A 123 4.28 13.48 4.92
N GLU A 124 5.03 12.58 5.55
CA GLU A 124 4.79 11.13 5.53
C GLU A 124 3.37 10.82 6.03
N THR A 125 3.01 11.34 7.21
CA THR A 125 1.67 11.14 7.80
C THR A 125 0.56 11.61 6.85
N ASP A 126 0.74 12.77 6.21
CA ASP A 126 -0.23 13.32 5.28
C ASP A 126 -0.32 12.51 3.97
N ILE A 127 0.79 11.97 3.46
CA ILE A 127 0.82 11.04 2.31
C ILE A 127 0.07 9.76 2.63
N LEU A 128 0.37 9.11 3.77
CA LEU A 128 -0.31 7.87 4.19
C LEU A 128 -1.82 8.09 4.38
N ARG A 129 -2.22 9.26 4.90
CA ARG A 129 -3.62 9.65 5.00
C ARG A 129 -4.29 9.83 3.63
N ILE A 130 -3.58 10.30 2.62
CA ILE A 130 -4.10 10.41 1.26
C ILE A 130 -4.24 9.01 0.64
N TRP A 131 -3.20 8.17 0.75
CA TRP A 131 -3.22 6.81 0.20
C TRP A 131 -4.20 5.84 0.86
N SER A 132 -4.72 6.15 2.05
CA SER A 132 -5.78 5.38 2.70
C SER A 132 -7.19 5.80 2.30
N ARG A 133 -7.33 6.80 1.41
CA ARG A 133 -8.63 7.32 0.95
C ARG A 133 -8.83 7.01 -0.53
N SER A 134 -9.79 6.12 -0.80
CA SER A 134 -10.20 5.76 -2.16
C SER A 134 -11.10 6.82 -2.83
N GLY A 135 -11.65 7.76 -2.03
CA GLY A 135 -12.70 8.67 -2.48
C GLY A 135 -14.12 8.09 -2.37
N SER A 136 -14.27 6.82 -1.96
CA SER A 136 -15.55 6.18 -1.69
C SER A 136 -15.62 5.70 -0.25
N ALA A 137 -16.60 6.19 0.53
CA ALA A 137 -16.76 5.78 1.92
C ALA A 137 -16.97 4.26 2.06
N ALA A 138 -17.61 3.61 1.09
CA ALA A 138 -17.79 2.16 1.11
C ALA A 138 -16.46 1.41 0.96
N MET A 139 -15.59 1.88 0.06
CA MET A 139 -14.27 1.30 -0.20
C MET A 139 -13.30 1.60 0.94
N ASP A 140 -13.34 2.81 1.49
CA ASP A 140 -12.58 3.18 2.69
C ASP A 140 -12.95 2.30 3.89
N MET A 141 -14.20 1.84 3.98
CA MET A 141 -14.62 0.89 5.01
C MET A 141 -14.07 -0.52 4.79
N LEU A 142 -13.95 -0.99 3.54
CA LEU A 142 -13.28 -2.25 3.23
C LEU A 142 -11.78 -2.16 3.55
N TYR A 143 -11.14 -1.06 3.19
CA TYR A 143 -9.73 -0.79 3.51
C TYR A 143 -9.49 -0.87 5.02
N LYS A 144 -10.27 -0.13 5.83
CA LYS A 144 -10.16 -0.14 7.30
C LYS A 144 -10.40 -1.51 7.92
N ARG A 145 -11.29 -2.32 7.35
CA ARG A 145 -11.52 -3.70 7.83
C ARG A 145 -10.36 -4.62 7.51
N GLY A 146 -9.79 -4.49 6.31
CA GLY A 146 -8.57 -5.21 5.93
C GLY A 146 -7.40 -4.85 6.83
N GLU A 147 -7.18 -3.56 7.05
CA GLU A 147 -6.19 -3.00 7.97
C GLU A 147 -6.37 -3.54 9.41
N ALA A 148 -7.58 -3.44 9.97
CA ALA A 148 -7.86 -3.95 11.30
C ALA A 148 -7.70 -5.48 11.42
N ALA A 149 -7.95 -6.23 10.34
CA ALA A 149 -7.72 -7.67 10.31
C ALA A 149 -6.22 -8.00 10.29
N LEU A 150 -5.40 -7.23 9.57
CA LEU A 150 -3.93 -7.33 9.60
C LEU A 150 -3.38 -7.02 11.00
N ASP A 151 -3.86 -5.95 11.64
CA ASP A 151 -3.48 -5.59 13.02
C ASP A 151 -3.84 -6.70 14.02
N ALA A 152 -4.91 -7.45 13.75
CA ALA A 152 -5.33 -8.60 14.55
C ALA A 152 -4.60 -9.91 14.21
N GLY A 153 -3.78 -9.92 13.15
CA GLY A 153 -3.14 -11.13 12.61
C GLY A 153 -4.11 -12.09 11.91
N ASP A 154 -5.34 -11.65 11.61
CA ASP A 154 -6.31 -12.41 10.82
C ASP A 154 -6.13 -12.11 9.33
N THR A 155 -5.07 -12.67 8.79
CA THR A 155 -4.67 -12.58 7.38
C THR A 155 -5.75 -13.09 6.41
N GLY A 156 -6.49 -14.13 6.77
CA GLY A 156 -7.59 -14.67 5.96
C GLY A 156 -8.72 -13.66 5.78
N SER A 157 -9.18 -13.04 6.87
CA SER A 157 -10.18 -11.96 6.79
C SER A 157 -9.64 -10.72 6.08
N ALA A 158 -8.36 -10.39 6.28
CA ALA A 158 -7.70 -9.28 5.59
C ALA A 158 -7.74 -9.48 4.07
N ILE A 159 -7.28 -10.63 3.56
CA ILE A 159 -7.32 -10.98 2.14
C ILE A 159 -8.75 -10.90 1.61
N GLY A 160 -9.74 -11.38 2.36
CA GLY A 160 -11.15 -11.32 1.96
C GLY A 160 -11.67 -9.89 1.78
N HIS A 161 -11.45 -9.03 2.78
CA HIS A 161 -11.86 -7.61 2.70
C HIS A 161 -11.13 -6.84 1.62
N LEU A 162 -9.84 -7.09 1.46
CA LEU A 162 -8.99 -6.38 0.51
C LEU A 162 -9.18 -6.88 -0.93
N THR A 163 -9.59 -8.15 -1.12
CA THR A 163 -10.02 -8.65 -2.43
C THR A 163 -11.29 -7.95 -2.89
N ALA A 164 -12.30 -7.87 -2.02
CA ALA A 164 -13.50 -7.11 -2.33
C ALA A 164 -13.18 -5.63 -2.63
N LEU A 165 -12.21 -5.05 -1.93
CA LEU A 165 -11.75 -3.69 -2.20
C LEU A 165 -11.12 -3.57 -3.60
N THR A 166 -10.18 -4.43 -3.97
CA THR A 166 -9.54 -4.38 -5.29
C THR A 166 -10.50 -4.69 -6.44
N ASP A 167 -11.53 -5.50 -6.19
CA ASP A 167 -12.56 -5.82 -7.19
C ASP A 167 -13.47 -4.61 -7.47
N HIS A 168 -13.73 -3.78 -6.45
CA HIS A 168 -14.64 -2.63 -6.54
C HIS A 168 -13.94 -1.28 -6.72
N ALA A 169 -12.65 -1.18 -6.40
CA ALA A 169 -11.79 0.00 -6.58
C ALA A 169 -10.43 -0.40 -7.16
N PRO A 170 -10.38 -0.90 -8.40
CA PRO A 170 -9.14 -1.43 -9.00
C PRO A 170 -8.07 -0.35 -9.23
N ASP A 171 -8.45 0.92 -9.27
CA ASP A 171 -7.56 2.08 -9.41
C ASP A 171 -7.04 2.63 -8.06
N PHE A 172 -7.44 2.03 -6.94
CA PHE A 172 -7.01 2.43 -5.61
C PHE A 172 -5.77 1.65 -5.15
N ALA A 173 -4.60 2.29 -5.24
CA ALA A 173 -3.30 1.68 -4.92
C ALA A 173 -3.21 1.08 -3.51
N GLY A 174 -3.86 1.72 -2.52
CA GLY A 174 -3.83 1.27 -1.12
C GLY A 174 -4.47 -0.11 -0.91
N GLY A 175 -5.48 -0.48 -1.71
CA GLY A 175 -6.12 -1.79 -1.63
C GLY A 175 -5.17 -2.92 -2.07
N TRP A 176 -4.48 -2.72 -3.19
CA TRP A 176 -3.44 -3.64 -3.66
C TRP A 176 -2.29 -3.74 -2.65
N TYR A 177 -1.84 -2.61 -2.09
CA TYR A 177 -0.73 -2.60 -1.15
C TYR A 177 -1.01 -3.45 0.09
N LEU A 178 -2.14 -3.20 0.76
CA LEU A 178 -2.50 -3.96 1.96
C LEU A 178 -2.78 -5.43 1.65
N ARG A 179 -3.34 -5.76 0.47
CA ARG A 179 -3.57 -7.16 0.12
C ARG A 179 -2.25 -7.89 -0.12
N GLY A 180 -1.29 -7.21 -0.76
CA GLY A 180 0.07 -7.71 -0.92
C GLY A 180 0.77 -7.95 0.43
N VAL A 181 0.59 -7.05 1.39
CA VAL A 181 1.04 -7.26 2.78
C VAL A 181 0.38 -8.49 3.40
N ALA A 182 -0.94 -8.66 3.22
CA ALA A 182 -1.66 -9.83 3.74
C ALA A 182 -1.14 -11.14 3.17
N PHE A 183 -0.89 -11.20 1.86
CA PHE A 183 -0.29 -12.37 1.21
C PHE A 183 1.13 -12.64 1.69
N TYR A 184 1.94 -11.60 1.88
CA TYR A 184 3.28 -11.74 2.44
C TYR A 184 3.25 -12.37 3.84
N LEU A 185 2.35 -11.92 4.71
CA LEU A 185 2.19 -12.49 6.06
C LEU A 185 1.73 -13.96 6.06
N GLU A 186 1.01 -14.39 5.02
CA GLU A 186 0.65 -15.81 4.80
C GLU A 186 1.80 -16.64 4.19
N GLY A 187 2.89 -16.00 3.75
CA GLY A 187 3.99 -16.64 3.03
C GLY A 187 3.74 -16.81 1.52
N ASP A 188 2.70 -16.21 0.98
CA ASP A 188 2.33 -16.24 -0.44
C ASP A 188 3.06 -15.15 -1.22
N PHE A 189 4.38 -15.31 -1.40
CA PHE A 189 5.25 -14.31 -2.05
C PHE A 189 4.85 -13.98 -3.50
N GLY A 190 4.33 -14.95 -4.26
CA GLY A 190 3.93 -14.73 -5.65
C GLY A 190 2.80 -13.70 -5.77
N PRO A 191 1.63 -13.95 -5.14
CA PRO A 191 0.55 -12.97 -5.03
C PRO A 191 1.00 -11.65 -4.40
N ALA A 192 1.83 -11.69 -3.35
CA ALA A 192 2.32 -10.48 -2.69
C ALA A 192 3.11 -9.57 -3.63
N ILE A 193 4.05 -10.12 -4.40
CA ILE A 193 4.86 -9.38 -5.39
C ILE A 193 3.97 -8.83 -6.51
N ALA A 194 2.97 -9.60 -6.96
CA ALA A 194 2.05 -9.17 -8.00
C ALA A 194 1.21 -7.96 -7.55
N ASP A 195 0.67 -8.00 -6.33
CA ASP A 195 -0.08 -6.89 -5.75
C ASP A 195 0.81 -5.66 -5.54
N MET A 196 2.06 -5.85 -5.12
CA MET A 196 3.02 -4.75 -4.98
C MET A 196 3.36 -4.11 -6.33
N ALA A 197 3.43 -4.90 -7.41
CA ALA A 197 3.60 -4.39 -8.76
C ALA A 197 2.39 -3.56 -9.24
N GLU A 198 1.16 -3.98 -8.90
CA GLU A 198 -0.04 -3.19 -9.24
C GLU A 198 -0.10 -1.89 -8.41
N THR A 199 0.28 -1.91 -7.14
CA THR A 199 0.45 -0.68 -6.34
C THR A 199 1.41 0.30 -7.02
N LEU A 200 2.58 -0.17 -7.47
CA LEU A 200 3.59 0.69 -8.10
C LEU A 200 3.22 1.14 -9.52
N LYS A 201 2.33 0.43 -10.19
CA LYS A 201 1.74 0.87 -11.46
C LYS A 201 0.76 2.04 -11.24
N LEU A 202 0.00 2.02 -10.14
CA LEU A 202 -0.96 3.07 -9.79
C LEU A 202 -0.29 4.28 -9.12
N GLU A 203 0.66 4.04 -8.21
CA GLU A 203 1.48 5.06 -7.55
C GLU A 203 2.96 4.65 -7.57
N PRO A 204 3.72 5.12 -8.56
CA PRO A 204 5.14 4.79 -8.70
C PRO A 204 6.03 5.26 -7.55
N ARG A 205 5.56 6.23 -6.73
CA ARG A 205 6.30 6.75 -5.58
C ARG A 205 5.91 6.08 -4.26
N HIS A 206 5.22 4.93 -4.31
CA HIS A 206 4.79 4.22 -3.12
C HIS A 206 5.98 3.57 -2.39
N PHE A 207 6.63 4.35 -1.51
CA PHE A 207 7.85 3.94 -0.80
C PHE A 207 7.63 2.69 0.04
N GLY A 208 6.48 2.52 0.69
CA GLY A 208 6.17 1.28 1.42
C GLY A 208 6.15 0.04 0.53
N ALA A 209 5.72 0.17 -0.73
CA ALA A 209 5.65 -0.96 -1.66
C ALA A 209 7.03 -1.36 -2.17
N LEU A 210 7.89 -0.37 -2.45
CA LEU A 210 9.29 -0.59 -2.80
C LEU A 210 10.07 -1.25 -1.65
N THR A 211 9.86 -0.79 -0.41
CA THR A 211 10.50 -1.39 0.76
C THR A 211 10.03 -2.83 0.97
N GLN A 212 8.73 -3.11 0.85
CA GLN A 212 8.21 -4.49 0.95
C GLN A 212 8.75 -5.40 -0.17
N LEU A 213 8.90 -4.91 -1.41
CA LEU A 213 9.57 -5.67 -2.46
C LEU A 213 11.04 -5.98 -2.09
N GLY A 214 11.73 -5.02 -1.49
CA GLY A 214 13.10 -5.22 -0.97
C GLY A 214 13.17 -6.40 0.00
N VAL A 215 12.27 -6.41 0.99
CA VAL A 215 12.14 -7.48 1.99
C VAL A 215 11.87 -8.82 1.33
N MET A 216 10.87 -8.89 0.45
CA MET A 216 10.50 -10.13 -0.24
C MET A 216 11.65 -10.66 -1.11
N PHE A 217 12.39 -9.79 -1.80
CA PHE A 217 13.53 -10.23 -2.60
C PHE A 217 14.70 -10.71 -1.74
N GLU A 218 14.98 -10.10 -0.59
CA GLU A 218 15.99 -10.64 0.36
C GLU A 218 15.60 -12.04 0.84
N GLU A 219 14.33 -12.25 1.20
CA GLU A 219 13.85 -13.55 1.66
C GLU A 219 13.90 -14.62 0.58
N LEU A 220 13.71 -14.23 -0.68
CA LEU A 220 13.90 -15.09 -1.86
C LEU A 220 15.37 -15.26 -2.27
N GLY A 221 16.32 -14.60 -1.58
CA GLY A 221 17.75 -14.67 -1.86
C GLY A 221 18.21 -13.87 -3.09
N ASP A 222 17.38 -12.96 -3.60
CA ASP A 222 17.72 -12.06 -4.71
C ASP A 222 18.20 -10.71 -4.18
N ASP A 223 19.40 -10.72 -3.61
CA ASP A 223 20.04 -9.55 -2.99
C ASP A 223 20.15 -8.36 -3.96
N LYS A 224 20.30 -8.63 -5.26
CA LYS A 224 20.41 -7.58 -6.27
C LYS A 224 19.10 -6.83 -6.42
N ARG A 225 17.99 -7.53 -6.67
CA ARG A 225 16.67 -6.90 -6.78
C ARG A 225 16.22 -6.28 -5.46
N ALA A 226 16.59 -6.89 -4.34
CA ALA A 226 16.35 -6.31 -3.02
C ALA A 226 17.03 -4.94 -2.86
N MET A 227 18.34 -4.87 -3.12
CA MET A 227 19.11 -3.63 -3.04
C MET A 227 18.58 -2.55 -3.98
N ASP A 228 18.18 -2.92 -5.20
CA ASP A 228 17.59 -1.98 -6.16
C ASP A 228 16.25 -1.41 -5.65
N ALA A 229 15.39 -2.26 -5.06
CA ALA A 229 14.11 -1.85 -4.50
C ALA A 229 14.27 -0.92 -3.29
N TYR A 230 15.15 -1.24 -2.34
CA TYR A 230 15.42 -0.36 -1.19
C TYR A 230 16.00 0.99 -1.62
N ARG A 231 16.94 1.00 -2.57
CA ARG A 231 17.49 2.26 -3.09
C ARG A 231 16.45 3.11 -3.79
N ALA A 232 15.54 2.50 -4.55
CA ALA A 232 14.42 3.20 -5.15
C ALA A 232 13.51 3.82 -4.07
N SER A 233 13.23 3.08 -2.99
CA SER A 233 12.45 3.57 -1.85
C SER A 233 13.13 4.76 -1.15
N LEU A 234 14.42 4.64 -0.84
CA LEU A 234 15.23 5.68 -0.18
C LEU A 234 15.39 6.94 -1.02
N LYS A 235 15.32 6.84 -2.35
CA LYS A 235 15.32 8.02 -3.23
C LYS A 235 14.05 8.87 -3.05
N ILE A 236 12.93 8.26 -2.68
CA ILE A 236 11.65 8.93 -2.45
C ILE A 236 11.54 9.38 -0.99
N HIS A 237 11.87 8.48 -0.06
CA HIS A 237 11.79 8.71 1.38
C HIS A 237 13.14 8.33 2.03
N PRO A 238 14.09 9.29 2.11
CA PRO A 238 15.45 9.04 2.63
C PRO A 238 15.50 8.63 4.11
N HIS A 239 14.46 8.95 4.89
CA HIS A 239 14.43 8.72 6.34
C HIS A 239 13.97 7.32 6.77
N GLN A 240 13.89 6.36 5.85
CA GLN A 240 13.56 4.95 6.17
C GLN A 240 14.79 4.21 6.68
N GLN A 241 15.00 4.23 8.00
CA GLN A 241 16.17 3.61 8.61
C GLN A 241 16.29 2.11 8.26
N ASP A 242 15.20 1.36 8.31
CA ASP A 242 15.21 -0.08 8.01
C ASP A 242 15.70 -0.37 6.57
N ALA A 243 15.30 0.44 5.60
CA ALA A 243 15.76 0.31 4.22
C ALA A 243 17.24 0.71 4.06
N ALA A 244 17.70 1.73 4.79
CA ALA A 244 19.11 2.14 4.78
C ALA A 244 20.03 1.07 5.40
N ASP A 245 19.58 0.47 6.50
CA ASP A 245 20.26 -0.64 7.17
C ASP A 245 20.31 -1.88 6.26
N ALA A 246 19.22 -2.18 5.56
CA ALA A 246 19.17 -3.27 4.58
C ALA A 246 20.16 -3.05 3.41
N VAL A 247 20.22 -1.85 2.85
CA VAL A 247 21.21 -1.52 1.79
C VAL A 247 22.63 -1.71 2.29
N THR A 248 22.95 -1.22 3.49
CA THR A 248 24.29 -1.33 4.09
C THR A 248 24.66 -2.81 4.27
N ARG A 249 23.76 -3.60 4.86
CA ARG A 249 23.94 -5.05 5.06
C ARG A 249 24.20 -5.79 3.74
N LEU A 250 23.42 -5.50 2.70
CA LEU A 250 23.56 -6.16 1.40
C LEU A 250 24.84 -5.75 0.67
N GLN A 251 25.31 -4.51 0.85
CA GLN A 251 26.60 -4.06 0.31
C GLN A 251 27.77 -4.82 0.95
N GLU A 252 27.79 -4.90 2.28
CA GLU A 252 28.84 -5.63 3.01
C GLU A 252 28.89 -7.12 2.61
N LYS A 253 27.71 -7.75 2.45
CA LYS A 253 27.59 -9.14 1.99
C LYS A 253 28.21 -9.36 0.61
N ASN A 254 27.98 -8.44 -0.32
CA ASN A 254 28.51 -8.52 -1.68
C ASN A 254 30.04 -8.32 -1.69
N GLU A 255 30.54 -7.30 -0.97
CA GLU A 255 31.99 -7.03 -0.89
C GLU A 255 32.77 -8.17 -0.21
N GLY A 256 32.18 -8.85 0.79
CA GLY A 256 32.77 -10.00 1.44
C GLY A 256 32.76 -11.29 0.62
N THR A 257 31.96 -11.37 -0.44
CA THR A 257 31.87 -12.54 -1.34
C THR A 257 32.87 -12.45 -2.51
N ASP A 258 33.34 -11.23 -2.82
CA ASP A 258 34.28 -10.95 -3.93
C ASP A 258 35.78 -11.01 -3.52
N ALA A 259 36.09 -11.33 -2.26
CA ALA A 259 37.45 -11.37 -1.68
C ALA A 259 38.03 -12.79 -1.55
#